data_AF-A0A2H5Z7Y3-F1
#
_entry.id   AF-A0A2H5Z7Y3-F1
#
_cell.length_a   1.000
_cell.length_b   1.000
_cell.length_c   1.000
_cell.angle_alpha   90.00
_cell.angle_beta   90.00
_cell.angle_gamma   90.00
#
_symmetry.space_group_name_H-M   'P 1'
#
loop_
_entity.id
_entity.type
_entity.pdbx_description
1 polymer ?
#
loop_
_entity_poly.entity_id
_entity_poly.type
_entity_poly.pdbx_seq_one_letter_code
_entity_poly.pdbx_strand_id
1 'polypeptide(L)'
;MQLQDSTSFPERDDTHSRSWPFWSATLRVLLLLGMLTWWLSVLARVTTNVPSSVDAPSLLRPGVTQLPDSRVEFVGDWVVQTIGTESFVATRVAGDRLRFEFVGTELGIVVRAGPDAGSISVRIREGTRNDSASREVSTVLNLERSSARVETLTLGKSLAPGVHVAEIRNEDSAELALAAIIVHGRPGIWWAWLPPLGLGLLGLGASLHAWWNALVTALGWWKLGTES
;
A
#
# COMPACT_ATOMS: atom_id res chain seq x y z
N MET A 1 19.75 29.39 -86.32
CA MET A 1 18.53 29.13 -85.53
C MET A 1 18.73 27.77 -84.87
N GLN A 2 19.28 27.76 -83.65
CA GLN A 2 19.52 26.56 -82.86
C GLN A 2 18.83 26.78 -81.52
N LEU A 3 17.86 25.91 -81.24
CA LEU A 3 17.06 25.89 -80.02
C LEU A 3 17.92 25.38 -78.87
N GLN A 4 17.99 26.20 -77.83
CA GLN A 4 18.65 25.94 -76.56
C GLN A 4 17.62 25.26 -75.66
N ASP A 5 17.78 23.95 -75.44
CA ASP A 5 16.87 23.18 -74.60
C ASP A 5 17.36 23.25 -73.14
N SER A 6 16.83 24.22 -72.40
CA SER A 6 17.07 24.41 -70.98
C SER A 6 16.08 23.57 -70.18
N THR A 7 16.51 22.38 -69.75
CA THR A 7 15.78 21.60 -68.76
C THR A 7 16.15 22.09 -67.35
N SER A 8 15.37 23.03 -66.83
CA SER A 8 15.39 23.38 -65.42
C SER A 8 14.80 22.23 -64.61
N PHE A 9 15.61 21.59 -63.77
CA PHE A 9 15.12 20.69 -62.72
C PHE A 9 14.35 21.52 -61.67
N PRO A 10 13.13 21.13 -61.27
CA PRO A 10 12.48 21.75 -60.13
C PRO A 10 13.23 21.38 -58.84
N GLU A 11 13.69 22.41 -58.16
CA GLU A 11 14.27 22.37 -56.82
C GLU A 11 13.25 21.70 -55.88
N ARG A 12 13.66 20.55 -55.33
CA ARG A 12 12.83 19.71 -54.48
C ARG A 12 12.67 20.44 -53.14
N ASP A 13 11.44 20.79 -52.78
CA ASP A 13 11.11 21.43 -51.52
C ASP A 13 11.70 20.67 -50.31
N ASP A 14 12.78 21.22 -49.72
CA ASP A 14 13.49 20.68 -48.56
C ASP A 14 12.70 20.83 -47.23
N THR A 15 11.46 21.32 -47.29
CA THR A 15 10.59 21.56 -46.12
C THR A 15 10.24 20.29 -45.34
N HIS A 16 10.35 19.11 -45.95
CA HIS A 16 10.14 17.83 -45.27
C HIS A 16 11.29 17.43 -44.34
N SER A 17 12.52 17.91 -44.57
CA SER A 17 13.68 17.53 -43.75
C SER A 17 13.72 18.25 -42.39
N ARG A 18 13.11 19.44 -42.30
CA ARG A 18 13.24 20.34 -41.14
C ARG A 18 12.20 20.13 -40.04
N SER A 19 11.03 19.56 -40.36
CA SER A 19 9.94 19.33 -39.39
C SER A 19 10.05 17.98 -38.65
N TRP A 20 10.76 17.00 -39.23
CA TRP A 20 10.98 15.67 -38.67
C TRP A 20 11.59 15.66 -37.24
N PRO A 21 12.67 16.43 -36.95
CA PRO A 21 13.24 16.44 -35.60
C PRO A 21 12.27 16.97 -34.54
N PHE A 22 11.43 17.96 -34.88
CA PHE A 22 10.44 18.53 -33.95
C PHE A 22 9.34 17.53 -33.57
N TRP A 23 8.77 16.85 -34.57
CA TRP A 23 7.74 15.82 -34.33
C TRP A 23 8.29 14.63 -33.54
N SER A 24 9.54 14.23 -33.80
CA SER A 24 10.20 13.16 -33.05
C SER A 24 10.42 13.52 -31.57
N ALA A 25 10.80 14.76 -31.27
CA ALA A 25 10.98 15.25 -29.91
C ALA A 25 9.64 15.35 -29.18
N THR A 26 8.60 15.84 -29.86
CA THR A 26 7.25 15.95 -29.31
C THR A 26 6.67 14.57 -28.95
N LEU A 27 6.84 13.58 -29.83
CA LEU A 27 6.40 12.21 -29.59
C LEU A 27 7.11 11.58 -28.37
N ARG A 28 8.42 11.82 -28.20
CA ARG A 28 9.20 11.33 -27.04
C ARG A 28 8.69 11.93 -25.73
N VAL A 29 8.41 13.23 -25.72
CA VAL A 29 7.84 13.91 -24.53
C VAL A 29 6.47 13.31 -24.19
N LEU A 30 5.59 13.14 -25.18
CA LEU A 30 4.26 12.55 -24.96
C LEU A 30 4.33 11.11 -24.46
N LEU A 31 5.22 10.29 -25.01
CA LEU A 31 5.42 8.91 -24.56
C LEU A 31 5.95 8.85 -23.12
N LEU A 32 6.93 9.66 -22.78
CA LEU A 32 7.48 9.72 -21.41
C LEU A 32 6.43 10.22 -20.42
N LEU A 33 5.66 11.25 -20.79
CA LEU A 33 4.59 11.77 -19.95
C LEU A 33 3.50 10.70 -19.75
N GLY A 34 3.08 10.02 -20.82
CA GLY A 34 2.10 8.93 -20.76
C GLY A 34 2.58 7.76 -19.90
N MET A 35 3.84 7.38 -20.05
CA MET A 35 4.48 6.32 -19.24
C MET A 35 4.56 6.72 -17.77
N LEU A 36 4.96 7.97 -17.46
CA LEU A 36 5.02 8.49 -16.09
C LEU A 36 3.61 8.54 -15.46
N THR A 37 2.60 8.98 -16.22
CA THR A 37 1.20 9.07 -15.74
C THR A 37 0.61 7.69 -15.48
N TRP A 38 0.88 6.74 -16.38
CA TRP A 38 0.53 5.34 -16.18
C TRP A 38 1.24 4.76 -14.95
N TRP A 39 2.53 5.03 -14.80
CA TRP A 39 3.33 4.58 -13.66
C TRP A 39 2.82 5.14 -12.33
N LEU A 40 2.48 6.44 -12.26
CA LEU A 40 1.83 7.05 -11.09
C LEU A 40 0.50 6.37 -10.77
N SER A 41 -0.28 6.00 -11.78
CA SER A 41 -1.57 5.31 -11.60
C SER A 41 -1.39 3.90 -11.03
N VAL A 42 -0.37 3.17 -11.47
CA VAL A 42 0.00 1.85 -10.92
C VAL A 42 0.53 2.00 -9.49
N LEU A 43 1.41 2.98 -9.26
CA LEU A 43 1.99 3.23 -7.95
C LEU A 43 0.91 3.60 -6.93
N ALA A 44 -0.05 4.45 -7.31
CA ALA A 44 -1.22 4.75 -6.49
C ALA A 44 -1.93 3.45 -6.11
N ARG A 45 -2.32 2.60 -7.07
CA ARG A 45 -3.00 1.32 -6.78
C ARG A 45 -2.20 0.38 -5.86
N VAL A 46 -0.88 0.34 -5.97
CA VAL A 46 -0.01 -0.53 -5.15
C VAL A 46 0.21 0.05 -3.75
N THR A 47 0.16 1.37 -3.58
CA THR A 47 0.48 2.04 -2.30
C THR A 47 -0.75 2.51 -1.54
N THR A 48 -1.87 2.80 -2.22
CA THR A 48 -3.11 3.34 -1.65
C THR A 48 -4.22 2.29 -1.47
N ASN A 49 -3.91 0.99 -1.42
CA ASN A 49 -4.81 0.00 -0.80
C ASN A 49 -4.89 0.15 0.74
N VAL A 50 -4.45 1.29 1.28
CA VAL A 50 -4.92 1.80 2.56
C VAL A 50 -6.15 2.65 2.24
N PRO A 51 -7.38 2.11 2.34
CA PRO A 51 -8.58 2.93 2.16
C PRO A 51 -8.52 4.15 3.07
N SER A 52 -9.10 5.27 2.62
CA SER A 52 -9.18 6.57 3.30
C SER A 52 -9.90 6.56 4.66
N SER A 53 -10.10 5.39 5.26
CA SER A 53 -10.60 5.16 6.61
C SER A 53 -9.54 5.38 7.70
N VAL A 54 -8.38 5.96 7.36
CA VAL A 54 -7.29 6.29 8.30
C VAL A 54 -7.73 7.25 9.43
N ASP A 55 -8.87 7.94 9.24
CA ASP A 55 -9.49 8.84 10.23
C ASP A 55 -10.67 8.23 11.00
N ALA A 56 -10.93 6.93 10.86
CA ALA A 56 -11.90 6.25 11.73
C ALA A 56 -11.31 6.12 13.15
N PRO A 57 -11.91 6.74 14.19
CA PRO A 57 -11.38 6.72 15.56
C PRO A 57 -11.33 5.30 16.18
N SER A 58 -11.97 4.31 15.53
CA SER A 58 -12.04 2.91 15.96
C SER A 58 -10.93 2.00 15.44
N LEU A 59 -9.94 2.52 14.68
CA LEU A 59 -8.93 1.70 14.02
C LEU A 59 -7.66 1.50 14.87
N LEU A 60 -7.22 0.26 15.03
CA LEU A 60 -5.92 -0.06 15.62
C LEU A 60 -4.79 0.13 14.60
N ARG A 61 -3.81 0.97 14.94
CA ARG A 61 -2.62 1.23 14.11
C ARG A 61 -1.48 0.28 14.49
N PRO A 62 -0.45 0.13 13.62
CA PRO A 62 0.73 -0.65 13.96
C PRO A 62 1.33 -0.22 15.30
N GLY A 63 1.61 -1.19 16.16
CA GLY A 63 2.04 -1.00 17.53
C GLY A 63 1.41 -2.01 18.49
N VAL A 64 1.59 -1.76 19.79
CA VAL A 64 1.01 -2.56 20.87
C VAL A 64 -0.14 -1.78 21.48
N THR A 65 -1.31 -2.41 21.58
CA THR A 65 -2.51 -1.85 22.22
C THR A 65 -2.85 -2.69 23.45
N GLN A 66 -2.79 -2.10 24.64
CA GLN A 66 -3.16 -2.76 25.90
C GLN A 66 -4.68 -2.87 26.03
N LEU A 67 -5.18 -3.91 26.68
CA LEU A 67 -6.61 -4.13 26.91
C LEU A 67 -7.00 -3.85 28.38
N PRO A 68 -8.22 -3.36 28.64
CA PRO A 68 -9.26 -2.99 27.67
C PRO A 68 -8.93 -1.69 26.92
N ASP A 69 -9.30 -1.61 25.64
CA ASP A 69 -9.17 -0.40 24.79
C ASP A 69 -10.53 -0.07 24.17
N SER A 70 -10.88 1.21 24.07
CA SER A 70 -12.18 1.67 23.55
C SER A 70 -12.43 1.34 22.07
N ARG A 71 -11.37 1.00 21.31
CA ARG A 71 -11.44 0.59 19.91
C ARG A 71 -11.75 -0.90 19.75
N VAL A 72 -11.74 -1.65 20.85
CA VAL A 72 -12.04 -3.08 20.88
C VAL A 72 -13.45 -3.28 21.45
N GLU A 73 -14.31 -3.89 20.64
CA GLU A 73 -15.66 -4.25 21.04
C GLU A 73 -15.63 -5.60 21.75
N PHE A 74 -16.09 -5.63 23.00
CA PHE A 74 -16.24 -6.85 23.79
C PHE A 74 -17.71 -7.25 23.82
N VAL A 75 -18.01 -8.48 23.38
CA VAL A 75 -19.36 -9.05 23.36
C VAL A 75 -19.37 -10.25 24.29
N GLY A 76 -20.21 -10.22 25.31
CA GLY A 76 -20.29 -11.26 26.35
C GLY A 76 -19.89 -10.74 27.73
N ASP A 77 -19.53 -11.66 28.62
CA ASP A 77 -19.15 -11.38 30.00
C ASP A 77 -17.63 -11.32 30.16
N TRP A 78 -17.10 -10.09 30.03
CA TRP A 78 -15.67 -9.81 30.13
C TRP A 78 -15.35 -9.11 31.44
N VAL A 79 -14.35 -9.62 32.13
CA VAL A 79 -13.88 -9.08 33.41
C VAL A 79 -12.43 -8.64 33.27
N VAL A 80 -12.08 -7.50 33.86
CA VAL A 80 -10.69 -7.06 33.98
C VAL A 80 -10.08 -7.70 35.24
N GLN A 81 -8.96 -8.40 35.08
CA GLN A 81 -8.23 -9.04 36.17
C GLN A 81 -6.79 -8.54 36.17
N THR A 82 -6.29 -8.18 37.34
CA THR A 82 -4.88 -7.82 37.52
C THR A 82 -4.16 -8.95 38.25
N ILE A 83 -3.11 -9.48 37.63
CA ILE A 83 -2.30 -10.57 38.20
C ILE A 83 -0.86 -10.07 38.26
N GLY A 84 -0.37 -9.85 39.49
CA GLY A 84 0.92 -9.19 39.69
C GLY A 84 0.88 -7.76 39.16
N THR A 85 1.71 -7.47 38.15
CA THR A 85 1.80 -6.15 37.51
C THR A 85 1.06 -6.08 36.17
N GLU A 86 0.48 -7.18 35.70
CA GLU A 86 -0.18 -7.25 34.39
C GLU A 86 -1.70 -7.23 34.52
N SER A 87 -2.36 -6.55 33.59
CA SER A 87 -3.81 -6.45 33.48
C SER A 87 -4.29 -7.25 32.29
N PHE A 88 -5.30 -8.08 32.50
CA PHE A 88 -5.91 -8.93 31.50
C PHE A 88 -7.41 -8.64 31.41
N VAL A 89 -7.95 -8.63 30.20
CA VAL A 89 -9.37 -8.85 29.98
C VAL A 89 -9.60 -10.34 29.83
N ALA A 90 -10.51 -10.90 30.62
CA ALA A 90 -10.71 -12.33 30.71
C ALA A 90 -12.19 -12.71 30.66
N THR A 91 -12.46 -13.86 30.07
CA THR A 91 -13.76 -14.55 30.10
C THR A 91 -13.54 -16.05 30.30
N ARG A 92 -14.56 -16.73 30.83
CA ARG A 92 -14.66 -18.20 30.89
C ARG A 92 -15.90 -18.73 30.18
N VAL A 93 -16.67 -17.84 29.54
CA VAL A 93 -17.93 -18.17 28.90
C VAL A 93 -17.66 -18.51 27.43
N ALA A 94 -18.11 -19.69 27.02
CA ALA A 94 -18.02 -20.11 25.63
C ALA A 94 -18.91 -19.22 24.74
N GLY A 95 -18.39 -18.80 23.59
CA GLY A 95 -19.09 -17.92 22.65
C GLY A 95 -18.83 -16.43 22.85
N ASP A 96 -18.27 -16.03 24.00
CA ASP A 96 -17.80 -14.67 24.21
C ASP A 96 -16.72 -14.32 23.19
N ARG A 97 -16.77 -13.09 22.68
CA ARG A 97 -15.90 -12.65 21.61
C ARG A 97 -15.50 -11.20 21.74
N LEU A 98 -14.34 -10.89 21.20
CA LEU A 98 -13.88 -9.52 20.99
C LEU A 98 -13.72 -9.26 19.50
N ARG A 99 -14.05 -8.04 19.06
CA ARG A 99 -13.98 -7.63 17.66
C ARG A 99 -13.34 -6.25 17.54
N PHE A 100 -12.42 -6.10 16.60
CA PHE A 100 -11.74 -4.84 16.35
C PHE A 100 -11.32 -4.71 14.89
N GLU A 101 -11.09 -3.48 14.46
CA GLU A 101 -10.51 -3.17 13.16
C GLU A 101 -9.05 -2.78 13.33
N PHE A 102 -8.18 -3.21 12.41
CA PHE A 102 -6.78 -2.83 12.42
C PHE A 102 -6.25 -2.57 11.02
N VAL A 103 -5.23 -1.71 10.92
CA VAL A 103 -4.48 -1.49 9.69
C VAL A 103 -3.08 -2.06 9.83
N GLY A 104 -2.74 -3.03 8.99
CA GLY A 104 -1.47 -3.72 9.08
C GLY A 104 -1.34 -4.89 8.11
N THR A 105 -0.23 -5.61 8.27
CA THR A 105 0.11 -6.80 7.47
C THR A 105 0.27 -8.03 8.34
N GLU A 106 0.34 -7.88 9.67
CA GLU A 106 0.42 -9.00 10.60
C GLU A 106 -0.32 -8.64 11.90
N LEU A 107 -0.94 -9.66 12.51
CA LEU A 107 -1.68 -9.55 13.76
C LEU A 107 -1.15 -10.57 14.76
N GLY A 108 -0.93 -10.12 15.99
CA GLY A 108 -0.65 -10.96 17.14
C GLY A 108 -1.40 -10.50 18.38
N ILE A 109 -1.41 -11.34 19.40
CA ILE A 109 -2.01 -11.08 20.70
C ILE A 109 -1.07 -11.52 21.81
N VAL A 110 -1.16 -10.85 22.96
CA VAL A 110 -0.53 -11.26 24.21
C VAL A 110 -1.60 -11.87 25.08
N VAL A 111 -1.43 -13.15 25.43
CA VAL A 111 -2.43 -13.93 26.17
C VAL A 111 -1.79 -14.68 27.33
N ARG A 112 -2.61 -14.98 28.33
CA ARG A 112 -2.25 -15.90 29.40
C ARG A 112 -2.66 -17.32 28.99
N ALA A 113 -1.67 -18.14 28.68
CA ALA A 113 -1.83 -19.56 28.35
C ALA A 113 -1.56 -20.39 29.61
N GLY A 114 -2.30 -21.47 29.86
CA GLY A 114 -2.19 -22.22 31.11
C GLY A 114 -3.08 -23.46 31.17
N PRO A 115 -3.11 -24.19 32.29
CA PRO A 115 -3.90 -25.43 32.42
C PRO A 115 -5.40 -25.18 32.35
N ASP A 116 -5.84 -23.99 32.78
CA ASP A 116 -7.24 -23.59 32.79
C ASP A 116 -7.68 -22.93 31.46
N ALA A 117 -6.75 -22.76 30.50
CA ALA A 117 -7.01 -22.05 29.25
C ALA A 117 -7.57 -22.98 28.17
N GLY A 118 -8.47 -22.44 27.35
CA GLY A 118 -9.17 -23.20 26.30
C GLY A 118 -8.71 -22.95 24.87
N SER A 119 -9.50 -23.46 23.93
CA SER A 119 -9.39 -23.15 22.52
C SER A 119 -10.07 -21.83 22.18
N ILE A 120 -9.46 -21.09 21.26
CA ILE A 120 -10.04 -19.89 20.66
C ILE A 120 -10.15 -20.06 19.16
N SER A 121 -11.18 -19.49 18.55
CA SER A 121 -11.20 -19.24 17.11
C SER A 121 -10.88 -17.80 16.81
N VAL A 122 -10.13 -17.60 15.73
CA VAL A 122 -9.74 -16.30 15.23
C VAL A 122 -10.17 -16.21 13.79
N ARG A 123 -10.87 -15.13 13.45
CA ARG A 123 -11.28 -14.79 12.08
C ARG A 123 -10.74 -13.42 11.71
N ILE A 124 -10.04 -13.34 10.59
CA ILE A 124 -9.49 -12.09 10.05
C ILE A 124 -10.07 -11.92 8.65
N ARG A 125 -10.79 -10.82 8.44
CA ARG A 125 -11.41 -10.47 7.16
C ARG A 125 -10.78 -9.22 6.59
N GLU A 126 -10.51 -9.20 5.30
CA GLU A 126 -10.05 -8.01 4.58
C GLU A 126 -11.19 -6.99 4.45
N GLY A 127 -10.87 -5.70 4.62
CA GLY A 127 -11.82 -4.59 4.53
C GLY A 127 -12.29 -4.05 5.88
N THR A 128 -13.31 -3.21 5.83
CA THR A 128 -13.99 -2.67 7.02
C THR A 128 -15.20 -3.50 7.41
N ARG A 129 -15.77 -3.27 8.59
CA ARG A 129 -16.96 -3.99 9.08
C ARG A 129 -18.17 -3.92 8.14
N ASN A 130 -18.27 -2.87 7.34
CA ASN A 130 -19.39 -2.63 6.41
C ASN A 130 -19.13 -3.19 5.00
N ASP A 131 -17.91 -3.62 4.71
CA ASP A 131 -17.58 -4.16 3.39
C ASP A 131 -18.01 -5.61 3.26
N SER A 132 -18.42 -5.99 2.05
CA SER A 132 -18.54 -7.41 1.69
C SER A 132 -17.13 -7.98 1.60
N ALA A 133 -16.74 -8.79 2.57
CA ALA A 133 -15.37 -9.29 2.69
C ALA A 133 -14.95 -10.05 1.42
N SER A 134 -13.84 -9.63 0.82
CA SER A 134 -13.23 -10.31 -0.35
C SER A 134 -12.53 -11.60 0.04
N ARG A 135 -11.98 -11.64 1.25
CA ARG A 135 -11.17 -12.74 1.76
C ARG A 135 -11.27 -12.85 3.27
N GLU A 136 -11.33 -14.08 3.76
CA GLU A 136 -11.35 -14.40 5.18
C GLU A 136 -10.33 -15.50 5.47
N VAL A 137 -9.62 -15.34 6.59
CA VAL A 137 -8.75 -16.37 7.17
C VAL A 137 -9.33 -16.72 8.53
N SER A 138 -9.56 -18.01 8.77
CA SER A 138 -9.99 -18.51 10.06
C SER A 138 -9.01 -19.56 10.59
N THR A 139 -8.72 -19.51 11.89
CA THR A 139 -7.85 -20.47 12.57
C THR A 139 -8.37 -20.75 13.96
N VAL A 140 -8.13 -21.96 14.46
CA VAL A 140 -8.39 -22.33 15.85
C VAL A 140 -7.05 -22.54 16.53
N LEU A 141 -6.90 -22.03 17.76
CA LEU A 141 -5.67 -22.09 18.54
C LEU A 141 -5.98 -22.62 19.93
N ASN A 142 -5.21 -23.60 20.40
CA ASN A 142 -5.31 -24.11 21.76
C ASN A 142 -4.33 -23.38 22.69
N LEU A 143 -4.85 -22.75 23.75
CA LEU A 143 -4.08 -22.01 24.75
C LEU A 143 -3.71 -22.86 25.99
N GLU A 144 -4.13 -24.12 26.03
CA GLU A 144 -3.81 -25.04 27.12
C GLU A 144 -2.30 -25.27 27.21
N ARG A 145 -1.75 -25.16 28.42
CA ARG A 145 -0.34 -25.41 28.73
C ARG A 145 -0.22 -26.09 30.08
N SER A 146 0.90 -26.79 30.32
CA SER A 146 1.19 -27.43 31.61
C SER A 146 1.34 -26.44 32.78
N SER A 147 1.60 -25.16 32.52
CA SER A 147 1.78 -24.12 33.53
C SER A 147 1.33 -22.77 32.99
N ALA A 148 0.74 -21.93 33.85
CA ALA A 148 0.30 -20.60 33.47
C ALA A 148 1.51 -19.70 33.12
N ARG A 149 1.47 -19.09 31.93
CA ARG A 149 2.49 -18.14 31.45
C ARG A 149 1.91 -17.21 30.40
N VAL A 150 2.55 -16.07 30.23
CA VAL A 150 2.16 -15.06 29.24
C VAL A 150 2.91 -15.34 27.95
N GLU A 151 2.19 -15.46 26.84
CA GLU A 151 2.75 -15.76 25.52
C GLU A 151 2.26 -14.74 24.50
N THR A 152 3.11 -14.44 23.52
CA THR A 152 2.70 -13.72 22.32
C THR A 152 2.41 -14.72 21.21
N LEU A 153 1.17 -14.71 20.70
CA LEU A 153 0.74 -15.57 19.61
C LEU A 153 0.55 -14.75 18.34
N THR A 154 1.11 -15.23 17.22
CA THR A 154 0.83 -14.64 15.91
C THR A 154 -0.42 -15.27 15.32
N LEU A 155 -1.43 -14.45 15.07
CA LEU A 155 -2.74 -14.88 14.55
C LEU A 155 -2.82 -14.84 13.03
N GLY A 156 -2.15 -13.86 12.40
CA GLY A 156 -2.11 -13.70 10.96
C GLY A 156 -0.75 -13.14 10.52
N LYS A 157 -0.13 -13.79 9.53
CA LYS A 157 1.14 -13.35 8.92
C LYS A 157 0.91 -13.06 7.45
N SER A 158 1.67 -12.09 6.92
CA SER A 158 1.67 -11.75 5.50
C SER A 158 0.27 -11.43 4.94
N LEU A 159 -0.56 -10.76 5.74
CA LEU A 159 -1.84 -10.22 5.29
C LEU A 159 -1.58 -9.14 4.23
N ALA A 160 -2.53 -8.98 3.31
CA ALA A 160 -2.49 -7.88 2.36
C ALA A 160 -2.39 -6.54 3.12
N PRO A 161 -1.55 -5.59 2.67
CA PRO A 161 -1.53 -4.26 3.27
C PRO A 161 -2.91 -3.61 3.14
N GLY A 162 -3.49 -3.20 4.26
CA GLY A 162 -4.82 -2.60 4.28
C GLY A 162 -5.48 -2.67 5.65
N VAL A 163 -6.78 -2.38 5.66
CA VAL A 163 -7.66 -2.52 6.83
C VAL A 163 -8.22 -3.92 6.88
N HIS A 164 -8.30 -4.46 8.09
CA HIS A 164 -8.83 -5.79 8.39
C HIS A 164 -9.75 -5.73 9.61
N VAL A 165 -10.71 -6.64 9.67
CA VAL A 165 -11.55 -6.88 10.86
C VAL A 165 -11.14 -8.21 11.48
N ALA A 166 -10.73 -8.19 12.75
CA ALA A 166 -10.45 -9.38 13.53
C ALA A 166 -11.59 -9.67 14.51
N GLU A 167 -11.96 -10.94 14.64
CA GLU A 167 -12.83 -11.48 15.68
C GLU A 167 -12.10 -12.63 16.37
N ILE A 168 -12.00 -12.57 17.70
CA ILE A 168 -11.46 -13.65 18.52
C ILE A 168 -12.59 -14.12 19.43
N ARG A 169 -12.90 -15.42 19.38
CA ARG A 169 -13.98 -16.04 20.13
C ARG A 169 -13.45 -17.15 21.02
N ASN A 170 -13.92 -17.19 22.25
CA ASN A 170 -13.70 -18.32 23.15
C ASN A 170 -14.58 -19.50 22.69
N GLU A 171 -13.99 -20.62 22.32
CA GLU A 171 -14.75 -21.80 21.87
C GLU A 171 -15.22 -22.66 23.05
N ASP A 172 -14.41 -22.72 24.10
CA ASP A 172 -14.60 -23.61 25.22
C ASP A 172 -15.12 -22.84 26.46
N SER A 173 -15.71 -23.56 27.41
CA SER A 173 -16.02 -23.01 28.75
C SER A 173 -14.77 -23.02 29.64
N ALA A 174 -13.68 -22.49 29.09
CA ALA A 174 -12.35 -22.42 29.70
C ALA A 174 -11.83 -20.99 29.62
N GLU A 175 -10.74 -20.71 30.31
CA GLU A 175 -10.25 -19.34 30.45
C GLU A 175 -9.64 -18.82 29.14
N LEU A 176 -10.07 -17.63 28.75
CA LEU A 176 -9.42 -16.79 27.77
C LEU A 176 -9.06 -15.48 28.44
N ALA A 177 -7.77 -15.18 28.56
CA ALA A 177 -7.27 -13.93 29.15
C ALA A 177 -6.26 -13.26 28.20
N LEU A 178 -6.56 -12.02 27.79
CA LEU A 178 -5.74 -11.24 26.87
C LEU A 178 -5.23 -9.97 27.56
N ALA A 179 -3.94 -9.66 27.39
CA ALA A 179 -3.34 -8.43 27.88
C ALA A 179 -3.27 -7.35 26.79
N ALA A 180 -2.88 -7.74 25.57
CA ALA A 180 -2.63 -6.78 24.50
C ALA A 180 -2.87 -7.35 23.10
N ILE A 181 -3.08 -6.46 22.14
CA ILE A 181 -3.10 -6.72 20.70
C ILE A 181 -1.84 -6.10 20.09
N ILE A 182 -1.16 -6.84 19.23
CA ILE A 182 0.04 -6.40 18.53
C ILE A 182 -0.26 -6.37 17.03
N VAL A 183 -0.15 -5.20 16.42
CA VAL A 183 -0.32 -5.01 14.98
C VAL A 183 1.02 -4.63 14.39
N HIS A 184 1.48 -5.35 13.37
CA HIS A 184 2.64 -4.93 12.60
C HIS A 184 2.19 -4.45 11.23
N GLY A 185 2.66 -3.27 10.84
CA GLY A 185 2.57 -2.77 9.48
C GLY A 185 3.97 -2.78 8.90
N ARG A 186 4.22 -3.64 7.91
CA ARG A 186 5.41 -3.45 7.08
C ARG A 186 5.16 -2.19 6.24
N PRO A 187 6.06 -1.20 6.24
CA PRO A 187 5.93 -0.10 5.30
C PRO A 187 5.90 -0.71 3.90
N GLY A 188 4.90 -0.33 3.09
CA GLY A 188 4.85 -0.72 1.69
C GLY A 188 6.20 -0.39 1.04
N ILE A 189 6.62 -1.17 0.04
CA ILE A 189 7.93 -1.02 -0.61
C ILE A 189 7.95 0.23 -1.52
N TRP A 190 7.41 1.37 -1.07
CA TRP A 190 7.31 2.63 -1.79
C TRP A 190 8.70 3.14 -2.20
N TRP A 191 9.71 2.88 -1.37
CA TRP A 191 11.10 3.25 -1.61
C TRP A 191 11.70 2.54 -2.84
N ALA A 192 11.28 1.32 -3.17
CA ALA A 192 11.76 0.60 -4.35
C ALA A 192 11.26 1.24 -5.67
N TRP A 193 10.29 2.14 -5.59
CA TRP A 193 9.74 2.86 -6.74
C TRP A 193 10.42 4.23 -6.97
N LEU A 194 11.29 4.68 -6.06
CA LEU A 194 12.03 5.94 -6.20
C LEU A 194 13.03 5.92 -7.39
N PRO A 195 13.83 4.86 -7.61
CA PRO A 195 14.81 4.87 -8.70
C PRO A 195 14.18 4.97 -10.11
N PRO A 196 13.12 4.21 -10.46
CA PRO A 196 12.44 4.36 -11.75
C PRO A 196 11.85 5.76 -11.97
N LEU A 197 11.26 6.37 -10.93
CA LEU A 197 10.73 7.74 -10.99
C LEU A 197 11.84 8.76 -11.27
N GLY A 198 12.98 8.64 -10.58
CA GLY A 198 14.14 9.50 -10.79
C GLY A 198 14.66 9.43 -12.22
N LEU A 199 14.82 8.21 -12.76
CA LEU A 199 15.24 8.01 -14.15
C LEU A 199 14.23 8.58 -15.17
N GLY A 200 12.93 8.39 -14.92
CA GLY A 200 11.87 8.93 -15.75
C GLY A 200 11.87 10.47 -15.80
N LEU A 201 12.03 11.12 -14.65
CA LEU A 201 12.10 12.59 -14.57
C LEU A 201 13.36 13.15 -15.22
N LEU A 202 14.51 12.49 -15.05
CA LEU A 202 15.75 12.87 -15.74
C LEU A 202 15.59 12.75 -17.27
N GLY A 203 15.00 11.66 -17.76
CA GLY A 203 14.71 11.46 -19.18
C GLY A 203 13.72 12.48 -19.74
N LEU A 204 12.69 12.85 -18.97
CA LEU A 204 11.73 13.90 -19.33
C LEU A 204 12.41 15.27 -19.42
N GLY A 205 13.24 15.63 -18.44
CA GLY A 205 14.00 16.87 -18.44
C GLY A 205 14.93 16.99 -19.65
N ALA A 206 15.68 15.93 -19.95
CA ALA A 206 16.53 15.89 -21.15
C ALA A 206 15.74 16.02 -22.45
N SER A 207 14.56 15.38 -22.53
CA SER A 207 13.69 15.44 -23.72
C SER A 207 13.04 16.81 -23.91
N LEU A 208 12.59 17.44 -22.83
CA LEU A 208 12.08 18.82 -22.84
C LEU A 208 13.15 19.81 -23.27
N HIS A 209 14.40 19.64 -22.79
CA HIS A 209 15.51 20.47 -23.21
C HIS A 209 15.81 20.33 -24.71
N ALA A 210 15.82 19.10 -25.24
CA ALA A 210 16.00 18.85 -26.67
C ALA A 210 14.84 19.40 -27.51
N TRP A 211 13.59 19.25 -27.03
CA TRP A 211 12.41 19.80 -27.68
C TRP A 211 12.44 21.33 -27.72
N TRP A 212 12.81 21.98 -26.62
CA TRP A 212 12.99 23.42 -26.56
C TRP A 212 14.02 23.92 -27.58
N ASN A 213 15.18 23.28 -27.66
CA ASN A 213 16.22 23.64 -28.63
C ASN A 213 15.74 23.46 -30.08
N ALA A 214 14.98 22.39 -30.37
CA ALA A 214 14.39 22.17 -31.68
C ALA A 214 13.33 23.23 -32.03
N LEU A 215 12.49 23.62 -31.06
CA LEU A 215 11.49 24.68 -31.22
C LEU A 215 12.15 26.04 -31.52
N VAL A 216 13.16 26.43 -30.74
CA VAL A 216 13.92 27.68 -30.92
C VAL A 216 14.59 27.72 -32.31
N THR A 217 15.12 26.59 -32.77
CA THR A 217 15.73 26.45 -34.10
C THR A 217 14.68 26.55 -35.22
N ALA A 218 13.51 25.92 -35.05
CA ALA A 218 12.42 25.95 -36.02
C ALA A 218 11.77 27.35 -36.13
N LEU A 219 11.70 28.10 -35.03
CA LEU A 219 11.23 29.48 -34.98
C LEU A 219 12.26 30.50 -35.52
N GLY A 220 13.47 30.04 -35.87
CA GLY A 220 14.53 30.91 -36.41
C GLY A 220 15.15 31.85 -35.38
N TRP A 221 14.94 31.61 -34.09
CA TRP A 221 15.44 32.45 -32.99
C TRP A 221 16.94 32.26 -32.75
N TRP A 222 17.50 31.13 -33.20
CA TRP A 222 18.94 30.97 -33.41
C TRP A 222 19.27 31.07 -34.89
N LYS A 223 19.78 32.24 -35.30
CA LYS A 223 20.70 32.29 -36.43
C LYS A 223 21.97 31.58 -35.96
N LEU A 224 22.32 30.43 -36.54
CA LEU A 224 23.73 30.10 -36.63
C LEU A 224 24.35 31.27 -37.39
N GLY A 225 25.10 32.11 -36.67
CA GLY A 225 26.05 32.98 -37.31
C GLY A 225 27.06 32.07 -38.00
N THR A 226 26.86 31.81 -39.27
CA THR A 226 27.95 31.40 -40.14
C THR A 226 28.80 32.64 -40.30
N GLU A 227 29.88 32.67 -39.52
CA GLU A 227 30.99 33.60 -39.62
C GLU A 227 31.58 33.60 -41.05
N SER A 228 31.91 34.82 -41.48
CA SER A 228 32.88 35.28 -42.50
C SER A 228 33.10 34.47 -43.78
#